data_AF-K0SI02-F1
#
_entry.id   AF-K0SI02-F1
#
_cell.length_a   1.000
_cell.length_b   1.000
_cell.length_c   1.000
_cell.angle_alpha   90.00
_cell.angle_beta   90.00
_cell.angle_gamma   90.00
#
_symmetry.space_group_name_H-M   'P 1'
#
loop_
_entity.id
_entity.type
_entity.pdbx_description
1 polymer ?
#
loop_
_entity_poly.entity_id
_entity_poly.type
_entity_poly.pdbx_seq_one_letter_code
_entity_poly.pdbx_strand_id
1 'polypeptide(L)'
;MYRALVGRTYEREQGNTALRPAAPASHHSFGRQQREGGIMSAAAARRRKQAQKRAAKTGGTPAGDPVQGRLDALLADLSLSEESVAYDALQLAQSAVRRNVKIGNFAGAVDVAYETSLALLTKSGRVAVSSQLLAELVKVLGETHTACDAEWVARFTRLDEAYRAALDGDGNMSPEERGRLQRLHLQFLKKGLKWSNDLGSVRYGHQGMHSLLGDHCWNMSCDASVVDKEKPLGGDDDESTAEEVEIELRGDAVGHYAMAERIDAILGKLRGLPSPTDEETAAGHACPPAQRDELLTRAVLVLLAVENLSGARSLAGSFLSDVSERPPAELKKSYLDKTDGRSPSHAMFCSMLVRICEKDAKTAPLFQWLVKNFGAELTTVHDPEVIKAYTTKIGRVYFNILPPPSMMDMMENMMSGCLSVLSSLVGWNIAQHGRDGRDGHESSHDAADDGGDAGWHVDPKSFHSRGMGAE
;
A
#
# COMPACT_ATOMS: atom_id res chain seq x y z
N MET A 1 -0.97 -3.15 -2.18
CA MET A 1 -0.40 -2.66 -0.88
C MET A 1 -1.32 -2.96 0.31
N TYR A 2 -2.64 -2.74 0.20
CA TYR A 2 -3.61 -3.13 1.25
C TYR A 2 -3.69 -4.65 1.50
N ARG A 3 -3.61 -5.51 0.47
CA ARG A 3 -3.43 -6.97 0.64
C ARG A 3 -2.22 -7.33 1.54
N ALA A 4 -1.14 -6.55 1.46
CA ALA A 4 0.08 -6.76 2.27
C ALA A 4 -0.02 -6.16 3.69
N LEU A 5 -0.85 -5.13 3.91
CA LEU A 5 -1.10 -4.53 5.22
C LEU A 5 -2.07 -5.40 6.05
N VAL A 6 -3.12 -5.93 5.43
CA VAL A 6 -4.07 -6.85 6.09
C VAL A 6 -3.37 -8.17 6.47
N GLY A 7 -2.53 -8.71 5.57
CA GLY A 7 -1.71 -9.91 5.86
C GLY A 7 -0.75 -9.74 7.06
N ARG A 8 -0.01 -8.63 7.14
CA ARG A 8 0.94 -8.40 8.26
C ARG A 8 0.28 -8.18 9.62
N THR A 9 -0.96 -7.68 9.66
CA THR A 9 -1.70 -7.59 10.93
C THR A 9 -2.10 -8.96 11.48
N TYR A 10 -2.22 -9.97 10.61
CA TYR A 10 -2.56 -11.33 11.02
C TYR A 10 -1.39 -12.02 11.75
N GLU A 11 -0.16 -11.85 11.25
CA GLU A 11 1.03 -12.48 11.84
C GLU A 11 1.48 -11.80 13.15
N ARG A 12 1.30 -10.48 13.30
CA ARG A 12 1.79 -9.75 14.48
C ARG A 12 0.92 -9.94 15.72
N GLU A 13 -0.36 -10.26 15.56
CA GLU A 13 -1.31 -10.42 16.68
C GLU A 13 -1.45 -11.87 17.17
N GLN A 14 -1.10 -12.89 16.37
CA GLN A 14 -1.07 -14.29 16.83
C GLN A 14 0.15 -14.61 17.73
N GLY A 15 1.21 -13.80 17.68
CA GLY A 15 2.44 -14.04 18.44
C GLY A 15 2.45 -13.57 19.90
N ASN A 16 1.37 -12.97 20.44
CA ASN A 16 1.43 -12.26 21.73
C ASN A 16 0.50 -12.76 22.84
N THR A 17 -0.05 -13.97 22.70
CA THR A 17 -0.76 -14.67 23.79
C THR A 17 0.14 -15.70 24.48
N ALA A 18 1.12 -15.20 25.23
CA ALA A 18 1.79 -15.98 26.27
C ALA A 18 1.93 -15.11 27.53
N LEU A 19 0.95 -15.24 28.41
CA LEU A 19 0.95 -14.69 29.77
C LEU A 19 2.16 -15.25 30.54
N ARG A 20 3.10 -14.38 30.92
CA ARG A 20 4.15 -14.68 31.91
C ARG A 20 3.87 -13.91 33.20
N PRO A 21 3.86 -14.57 34.38
CA PRO A 21 3.64 -13.89 35.64
C PRO A 21 4.90 -13.14 36.11
N ALA A 22 4.67 -11.96 36.71
CA ALA A 22 5.69 -11.12 37.31
C ALA A 22 6.09 -11.64 38.71
N ALA A 23 7.40 -11.60 39.00
CA ALA A 23 7.96 -11.77 40.34
C ALA A 23 9.22 -10.90 40.51
N PRO A 24 9.62 -10.55 41.76
CA PRO A 24 10.00 -9.18 42.11
C PRO A 24 11.50 -8.90 42.13
N ALA A 25 11.81 -7.61 42.13
CA ALA A 25 13.14 -7.02 42.21
C ALA A 25 13.87 -7.41 43.51
N SER A 26 15.16 -7.75 43.38
CA SER A 26 16.11 -7.73 44.49
C SER A 26 17.38 -6.98 44.10
N HIS A 27 17.74 -6.02 44.95
CA HIS A 27 18.97 -5.26 44.97
C HIS A 27 20.14 -6.19 45.34
N HIS A 28 21.22 -6.18 44.54
CA HIS A 28 22.55 -6.45 45.07
C HIS A 28 23.61 -5.62 44.35
N SER A 29 24.17 -4.67 45.11
CA SER A 29 25.40 -3.97 44.82
C SER A 29 26.61 -4.89 45.02
N PHE A 30 27.49 -4.99 44.04
CA PHE A 30 28.89 -5.36 44.25
C PHE A 30 29.79 -4.55 43.33
N GLY A 31 30.64 -3.72 43.94
CA GLY A 31 31.69 -3.00 43.26
C GLY A 31 32.86 -3.93 42.92
N ARG A 32 33.49 -3.69 41.78
CA ARG A 32 34.86 -4.10 41.52
C ARG A 32 35.55 -3.09 40.61
N GLN A 33 36.48 -2.36 41.21
CA GLN A 33 37.53 -1.64 40.48
C GLN A 33 38.37 -2.67 39.70
N GLN A 34 38.48 -2.47 38.40
CA GLN A 34 39.64 -2.95 37.64
C GLN A 34 40.18 -1.80 36.79
N ARG A 35 41.35 -1.30 37.22
CA ARG A 35 42.27 -0.53 36.39
C ARG A 35 42.95 -1.51 35.44
N GLU A 36 42.68 -1.40 34.15
CA GLU A 36 43.54 -1.98 33.12
C GLU A 36 44.05 -0.87 32.20
N GLY A 37 45.33 -0.54 32.37
CA GLY A 37 46.09 0.26 31.42
C GLY A 37 46.39 -0.57 30.18
N GLY A 38 45.50 -0.51 29.20
CA GLY A 38 45.70 -1.12 27.89
C GLY A 38 46.71 -0.32 27.06
N ILE A 39 47.87 -0.93 26.78
CA ILE A 39 48.83 -0.46 25.78
C ILE A 39 48.09 -0.41 24.44
N MET A 40 47.84 0.80 23.94
CA MET A 40 47.20 0.99 22.63
C MET A 40 48.08 0.37 21.54
N SER A 41 47.53 -0.59 20.79
CA SER A 41 48.15 -1.11 19.58
C SER A 41 48.52 0.03 18.63
N ALA A 42 49.69 -0.07 17.99
CA ALA A 42 50.21 0.93 17.05
C ALA A 42 49.20 1.27 15.93
N ALA A 43 48.30 0.35 15.58
CA ALA A 43 47.21 0.59 14.64
C ALA A 43 46.13 1.55 15.18
N ALA A 44 45.76 1.44 16.46
CA ALA A 44 44.82 2.34 17.12
C ALA A 44 45.41 3.74 17.30
N ALA A 45 46.70 3.84 17.63
CA ALA A 45 47.42 5.10 17.70
C ALA A 45 47.53 5.79 16.33
N ARG A 46 47.77 5.05 15.24
CA ARG A 46 47.77 5.59 13.86
C ARG A 46 46.39 6.07 13.42
N ARG A 47 45.31 5.34 13.75
CA ARG A 47 43.92 5.77 13.46
C ARG A 47 43.54 7.04 14.23
N ARG A 48 43.92 7.16 15.52
CA ARG A 48 43.74 8.40 16.30
C ARG A 48 44.57 9.56 15.73
N LYS A 49 45.81 9.32 15.32
CA LYS A 49 46.68 10.35 14.72
C LYS A 49 46.20 10.79 13.33
N GLN A 50 45.57 9.90 12.55
CA GLN A 50 44.88 10.25 11.30
C GLN A 50 43.59 11.03 11.55
N ALA A 51 42.78 10.64 12.54
CA ALA A 51 41.57 11.38 12.92
C ALA A 51 41.90 12.79 13.44
N GLN A 52 42.95 12.93 14.25
CA GLN A 52 43.43 14.23 14.75
C GLN A 52 44.08 15.06 13.64
N LYS A 53 44.81 14.47 12.68
CA LYS A 53 45.29 15.21 11.49
C LYS A 53 44.16 15.68 10.58
N ARG A 54 43.04 14.94 10.49
CA ARG A 54 41.85 15.38 9.76
C ARG A 54 41.14 16.51 10.51
N ALA A 55 40.98 16.41 11.83
CA ALA A 55 40.39 17.45 12.67
C ALA A 55 41.24 18.74 12.73
N ALA A 56 42.58 18.63 12.68
CA ALA A 56 43.48 19.78 12.65
C ALA A 56 43.55 20.47 11.28
N LYS A 57 43.17 19.77 10.19
CA LYS A 57 43.10 20.35 8.83
C LYS A 57 41.78 21.09 8.55
N THR A 58 40.80 20.95 9.43
CA THR A 58 39.51 21.68 9.43
C THR A 58 39.49 22.90 10.35
N GLY A 59 40.64 23.31 10.91
CA GLY A 59 40.76 24.46 11.83
C GLY A 59 40.88 25.85 11.17
N GLY A 60 40.64 25.96 9.86
CA GLY A 60 40.45 27.24 9.18
C GLY A 60 38.96 27.42 8.90
N THR A 61 38.45 28.63 9.09
CA THR A 61 37.10 29.11 8.71
C THR A 61 36.57 28.32 7.50
N PRO A 62 35.36 27.72 7.57
CA PRO A 62 34.95 26.75 6.58
C PRO A 62 34.80 27.46 5.25
N ALA A 63 35.77 27.27 4.34
CA ALA A 63 35.48 27.39 2.92
C ALA A 63 34.31 26.43 2.70
N GLY A 64 33.14 26.98 2.35
CA GLY A 64 31.88 26.24 2.27
C GLY A 64 32.01 24.95 1.47
N ASP A 65 31.13 23.99 1.70
CA ASP A 65 31.12 22.75 0.94
C ASP A 65 31.08 23.08 -0.56
N PRO A 66 32.13 22.76 -1.35
CA PRO A 66 32.22 23.15 -2.75
C PRO A 66 31.14 22.48 -3.61
N VAL A 67 30.62 21.31 -3.20
CA VAL A 67 29.50 20.66 -3.87
C VAL A 67 28.21 21.39 -3.57
N GLN A 68 27.98 21.79 -2.32
CA GLN A 68 26.81 22.59 -1.96
C GLN A 68 26.83 23.95 -2.67
N GLY A 69 27.98 24.65 -2.65
CA GLY A 69 28.10 25.93 -3.33
C GLY A 69 27.88 25.84 -4.85
N ARG A 70 28.31 24.74 -5.49
CA ARG A 70 28.03 24.50 -6.91
C ARG A 70 26.55 24.18 -7.15
N LEU A 71 25.94 23.38 -6.29
CA LEU A 71 24.50 23.07 -6.35
C LEU A 71 23.67 24.35 -6.22
N ASP A 72 23.93 25.16 -5.20
CA ASP A 72 23.23 26.42 -4.94
C ASP A 72 23.35 27.37 -6.14
N ALA A 73 24.53 27.43 -6.77
CA ALA A 73 24.74 28.21 -7.99
C ALA A 73 23.90 27.71 -9.17
N LEU A 74 23.81 26.39 -9.38
CA LEU A 74 22.95 25.82 -10.43
C LEU A 74 21.46 26.06 -10.14
N LEU A 75 21.03 25.93 -8.89
CA LEU A 75 19.63 26.16 -8.50
C LEU A 75 19.20 27.64 -8.58
N ALA A 76 20.16 28.55 -8.67
CA ALA A 76 19.95 29.98 -8.94
C ALA A 76 20.09 30.34 -10.43
N ASP A 77 20.57 29.41 -11.27
CA ASP A 77 20.80 29.63 -12.70
C ASP A 77 19.46 29.66 -13.46
N LEU A 78 19.30 30.64 -14.36
CA LEU A 78 18.12 30.73 -15.22
C LEU A 78 18.07 29.60 -16.26
N SER A 79 19.23 29.01 -16.59
CA SER A 79 19.33 27.85 -17.46
C SER A 79 18.95 26.53 -16.78
N LEU A 80 18.52 26.54 -15.51
CA LEU A 80 18.06 25.33 -14.81
C LEU A 80 16.89 24.63 -15.55
N SER A 81 16.13 25.34 -16.39
CA SER A 81 15.11 24.75 -17.27
C SER A 81 15.70 23.85 -18.36
N GLU A 82 16.99 23.98 -18.69
CA GLU A 82 17.68 23.06 -19.61
C GLU A 82 17.88 21.70 -18.95
N GLU A 83 17.60 20.63 -19.71
CA GLU A 83 17.63 19.27 -19.19
C GLU A 83 19.03 18.87 -18.66
N SER A 84 20.10 19.23 -19.39
CA SER A 84 21.48 18.99 -18.97
C SER A 84 21.81 19.62 -17.62
N VAL A 85 21.40 20.88 -17.42
CA VAL A 85 21.64 21.63 -16.18
C VAL A 85 20.83 21.05 -15.02
N ALA A 86 19.57 20.66 -15.26
CA ALA A 86 18.74 19.99 -14.28
C ALA A 86 19.34 18.63 -13.84
N TYR A 87 19.88 17.85 -14.77
CA TYR A 87 20.59 16.61 -14.45
C TYR A 87 21.86 16.84 -13.64
N ASP A 88 22.66 17.85 -13.98
CA ASP A 88 23.86 18.21 -13.20
C ASP A 88 23.49 18.60 -11.76
N ALA A 89 22.41 19.37 -11.59
CA ALA A 89 21.88 19.72 -10.27
C ALA A 89 21.44 18.46 -9.49
N LEU A 90 20.74 17.51 -10.15
CA LEU A 90 20.37 16.23 -9.55
C LEU A 90 21.59 15.45 -9.05
N GLN A 91 22.64 15.31 -9.87
CA GLN A 91 23.85 14.56 -9.51
C GLN A 91 24.58 15.18 -8.32
N LEU A 92 24.68 16.51 -8.29
CA LEU A 92 25.28 17.25 -7.18
C LEU A 92 24.44 17.11 -5.90
N ALA A 93 23.12 17.17 -5.99
CA ALA A 93 22.22 16.96 -4.85
C ALA A 93 22.37 15.55 -4.28
N GLN A 94 22.35 14.51 -5.11
CA GLN A 94 22.58 13.14 -4.65
C GLN A 94 23.96 12.97 -3.98
N SER A 95 24.99 13.65 -4.50
CA SER A 95 26.32 13.65 -3.90
C SER A 95 26.35 14.35 -2.54
N ALA A 96 25.68 15.50 -2.41
CA ALA A 96 25.54 16.25 -1.17
C ALA A 96 24.74 15.47 -0.11
N VAL A 97 23.63 14.85 -0.50
CA VAL A 97 22.82 13.94 0.35
C VAL A 97 23.68 12.82 0.92
N ARG A 98 24.35 12.04 0.06
CA ARG A 98 25.21 10.91 0.48
C ARG A 98 26.32 11.37 1.43
N ARG A 99 26.90 12.54 1.18
CA ARG A 99 27.93 13.11 2.05
C ARG A 99 27.37 13.49 3.42
N ASN A 100 26.25 14.20 3.45
CA ASN A 100 25.58 14.61 4.69
C ASN A 100 25.19 13.39 5.53
N VAL A 101 24.63 12.34 4.92
CA VAL A 101 24.38 11.05 5.61
C VAL A 101 25.68 10.47 6.18
N LYS A 102 26.74 10.40 5.38
CA LYS A 102 28.03 9.82 5.81
C LYS A 102 28.69 10.54 6.99
N ILE A 103 28.52 11.86 7.09
CA ILE A 103 29.07 12.64 8.21
C ILE A 103 28.11 12.75 9.41
N GLY A 104 26.92 12.14 9.34
CA GLY A 104 25.90 12.19 10.38
C GLY A 104 25.08 13.48 10.39
N ASN A 105 25.17 14.32 9.35
CA ASN A 105 24.33 15.51 9.19
C ASN A 105 23.00 15.13 8.53
N PHE A 106 22.15 14.41 9.26
CA PHE A 106 20.90 13.87 8.72
C PHE A 106 19.89 14.94 8.31
N ALA A 107 19.72 15.98 9.14
CA ALA A 107 18.86 17.12 8.80
C ALA A 107 19.29 17.76 7.47
N GLY A 108 20.59 18.05 7.30
CA GLY A 108 21.10 18.60 6.06
C GLY A 108 20.97 17.66 4.85
N ALA A 109 21.05 16.34 5.03
CA ALA A 109 20.81 15.40 3.93
C ALA A 109 19.37 15.48 3.43
N VAL A 110 18.43 15.49 4.37
CA VAL A 110 17.00 15.52 4.10
C VAL A 110 16.58 16.87 3.51
N ASP A 111 17.09 17.98 4.06
CA ASP A 111 16.81 19.33 3.57
C ASP A 111 17.33 19.53 2.15
N VAL A 112 18.55 19.08 1.84
CA VAL A 112 19.09 19.19 0.46
C VAL A 112 18.23 18.41 -0.54
N ALA A 113 17.78 17.20 -0.19
CA ALA A 113 16.90 16.42 -1.05
C ALA A 113 15.56 17.14 -1.27
N TYR A 114 14.94 17.66 -0.20
CA TYR A 114 13.68 18.38 -0.26
C TYR A 114 13.77 19.68 -1.09
N GLU A 115 14.68 20.58 -0.72
CA GLU A 115 14.81 21.91 -1.34
C GLU A 115 15.19 21.80 -2.81
N THR A 116 16.06 20.85 -3.15
CA THR A 116 16.44 20.64 -4.56
C THR A 116 15.28 20.06 -5.36
N SER A 117 14.54 19.07 -4.83
CA SER A 117 13.34 18.56 -5.50
C SER A 117 12.32 19.66 -5.74
N LEU A 118 12.08 20.52 -4.76
CA LEU A 118 11.16 21.63 -4.88
C LEU A 118 11.64 22.66 -5.92
N ALA A 119 12.93 23.00 -5.93
CA ALA A 119 13.51 23.91 -6.92
C ALA A 119 13.43 23.36 -8.35
N LEU A 120 13.70 22.06 -8.55
CA LEU A 120 13.58 21.40 -9.85
C LEU A 120 12.14 21.37 -10.36
N LEU A 121 11.15 21.26 -9.47
CA LEU A 121 9.74 21.34 -9.85
C LEU A 121 9.33 22.78 -10.16
N THR A 122 9.60 23.71 -9.24
CA THR A 122 9.05 25.08 -9.29
C THR A 122 9.79 26.02 -10.24
N LYS A 123 11.11 25.85 -10.43
CA LYS A 123 11.91 26.74 -11.28
C LYS A 123 12.18 26.16 -12.66
N SER A 124 12.42 24.86 -12.72
CA SER A 124 12.84 24.17 -13.95
C SER A 124 11.68 23.52 -14.70
N GLY A 125 10.60 23.13 -13.99
CA GLY A 125 9.49 22.37 -14.56
C GLY A 125 9.86 20.93 -14.93
N ARG A 126 11.07 20.47 -14.59
CA ARG A 126 11.60 19.15 -15.00
C ARG A 126 11.13 18.06 -14.05
N VAL A 127 9.89 17.65 -14.24
CA VAL A 127 9.22 16.61 -13.45
C VAL A 127 10.02 15.31 -13.41
N ALA A 128 10.44 14.79 -14.58
CA ALA A 128 11.16 13.52 -14.67
C ALA A 128 12.47 13.47 -13.87
N VAL A 129 13.23 14.58 -13.86
CA VAL A 129 14.47 14.72 -13.09
C VAL A 129 14.16 14.79 -11.60
N SER A 130 13.16 15.58 -11.22
CA SER A 130 12.74 15.70 -9.82
C SER A 130 12.20 14.38 -9.25
N SER A 131 11.46 13.58 -10.02
CA SER A 131 10.93 12.27 -9.58
C SER A 131 12.03 11.32 -9.08
N GLN A 132 13.23 11.38 -9.66
CA GLN A 132 14.37 10.59 -9.19
C GLN A 132 14.84 11.02 -7.80
N LEU A 133 14.88 12.33 -7.55
CA LEU A 133 15.27 12.87 -6.25
C LEU A 133 14.18 12.71 -5.19
N LEU A 134 12.90 12.79 -5.59
CA LEU A 134 11.76 12.48 -4.70
C LEU A 134 11.81 11.04 -4.19
N ALA A 135 12.17 10.09 -5.06
CA ALA A 135 12.36 8.70 -4.64
C ALA A 135 13.52 8.56 -3.63
N GLU A 136 14.61 9.29 -3.83
CA GLU A 136 15.75 9.32 -2.88
C GLU A 136 15.37 10.02 -1.58
N LEU A 137 14.57 11.10 -1.61
CA LEU A 137 14.10 11.81 -0.41
C LEU A 137 13.41 10.86 0.57
N VAL A 138 12.45 10.04 0.11
CA VAL A 138 11.75 9.10 1.00
C VAL A 138 12.70 8.04 1.56
N LYS A 139 13.67 7.59 0.76
CA LYS A 139 14.70 6.64 1.21
C LYS A 139 15.58 7.26 2.30
N VAL A 140 16.04 8.49 2.11
CA VAL A 140 16.86 9.22 3.09
C VAL A 140 16.07 9.48 4.37
N LEU A 141 14.80 9.87 4.28
CA LEU A 141 13.91 10.01 5.45
C LEU A 141 13.85 8.71 6.28
N GLY A 142 13.73 7.56 5.61
CA GLY A 142 13.77 6.24 6.25
C GLY A 142 15.13 5.90 6.86
N GLU A 143 16.21 6.03 6.10
CA GLU A 143 17.59 5.69 6.54
C GLU A 143 18.08 6.57 7.70
N THR A 144 17.65 7.83 7.73
CA THR A 144 18.01 8.79 8.78
C THR A 144 17.08 8.74 9.99
N HIS A 145 16.07 7.88 9.98
CA HIS A 145 15.03 7.81 11.00
C HIS A 145 14.37 9.16 11.27
N THR A 146 14.14 9.95 10.21
CA THR A 146 13.42 11.22 10.33
C THR A 146 11.97 10.94 10.69
N ALA A 147 11.53 11.50 11.82
CA ALA A 147 10.16 11.32 12.32
C ALA A 147 9.15 11.97 11.36
N CYS A 148 7.99 11.34 11.22
CA CYS A 148 6.88 11.93 10.50
C CYS A 148 6.09 12.86 11.42
N ASP A 149 6.22 14.16 11.20
CA ASP A 149 5.48 15.21 11.88
C ASP A 149 4.66 16.07 10.90
N ALA A 150 3.92 17.03 11.43
CA ALA A 150 3.07 17.91 10.64
C ALA A 150 3.87 18.81 9.68
N GLU A 151 5.11 19.17 10.02
CA GLU A 151 5.97 19.97 9.14
C GLU A 151 6.33 19.18 7.89
N TRP A 152 6.77 17.94 8.06
CA TRP A 152 7.08 17.07 6.94
C TRP A 152 5.87 16.79 6.06
N VAL A 153 4.70 16.57 6.65
CA VAL A 153 3.47 16.40 5.87
C VAL A 153 3.18 17.66 5.04
N ALA A 154 3.35 18.85 5.60
CA ALA A 154 3.23 20.10 4.85
C ALA A 154 4.30 20.24 3.74
N ARG A 155 5.51 19.72 3.95
CA ARG A 155 6.55 19.64 2.92
C ARG A 155 6.14 18.71 1.77
N PHE A 156 5.55 17.55 2.07
CA PHE A 156 4.99 16.65 1.04
C PHE A 156 3.83 17.30 0.27
N THR A 157 2.95 18.05 0.95
CA THR A 157 1.90 18.83 0.28
C THR A 157 2.48 19.82 -0.72
N ARG A 158 3.50 20.59 -0.33
CA ARG A 158 4.18 21.52 -1.24
C ARG A 158 4.83 20.82 -2.44
N LEU A 159 5.40 19.64 -2.23
CA LEU A 159 5.98 18.84 -3.31
C LEU A 159 4.90 18.32 -4.26
N ASP A 160 3.77 17.85 -3.75
CA ASP A 160 2.63 17.40 -4.56
C ASP A 160 2.05 18.55 -5.41
N GLU A 161 1.82 19.71 -4.81
CA GLU A 161 1.35 20.91 -5.51
C GLU A 161 2.34 21.33 -6.61
N ALA A 162 3.63 21.42 -6.28
CA ALA A 162 4.68 21.77 -7.24
C ALA A 162 4.81 20.73 -8.37
N TYR A 163 4.63 19.45 -8.05
CA TYR A 163 4.69 18.36 -9.04
C TYR A 163 3.56 18.48 -10.05
N ARG A 164 2.32 18.66 -9.57
CA ARG A 164 1.14 18.83 -10.42
C ARG A 164 1.26 20.09 -11.28
N ALA A 165 1.65 21.22 -10.68
CA ALA A 165 1.85 22.46 -11.41
C ALA A 165 2.91 22.34 -12.50
N ALA A 166 4.03 21.66 -12.23
CA ALA A 166 5.07 21.41 -13.21
C ALA A 166 4.61 20.46 -14.34
N LEU A 167 3.84 19.41 -13.98
CA LEU A 167 3.29 18.46 -14.95
C LEU A 167 2.25 19.10 -15.88
N ASP A 168 1.38 19.94 -15.33
CA ASP A 168 0.35 20.66 -16.09
C ASP A 168 0.91 21.85 -16.88
N GLY A 169 2.04 22.42 -16.44
CA GLY A 169 2.74 23.50 -17.12
C GLY A 169 3.47 23.07 -18.41
N ASP A 170 3.76 21.79 -18.57
CA ASP A 170 4.45 21.27 -19.77
C ASP A 170 3.45 20.86 -20.87
N GLY A 171 3.06 21.85 -21.68
CA GLY A 171 2.15 21.63 -22.81
C GLY A 171 2.74 20.79 -23.97
N ASN A 172 4.04 20.46 -23.93
CA ASN A 172 4.69 19.64 -24.97
C ASN A 172 4.84 18.17 -24.55
N MET A 173 4.45 17.81 -23.34
CA MET A 173 4.58 16.46 -22.82
C MET A 173 3.65 15.49 -23.54
N SER A 174 4.19 14.36 -24.02
CA SER A 174 3.35 13.31 -24.60
C SER A 174 2.45 12.67 -23.53
N PRO A 175 1.26 12.17 -23.88
CA PRO A 175 0.40 11.52 -22.89
C PRO A 175 1.06 10.28 -22.26
N GLU A 176 1.85 9.52 -23.01
CA GLU A 176 2.62 8.39 -22.47
C GLU A 176 3.55 8.81 -21.34
N GLU A 177 4.29 9.91 -21.55
CA GLU A 177 5.21 10.45 -20.56
C GLU A 177 4.46 11.04 -19.35
N ARG A 178 3.36 11.77 -19.61
CA ARG A 178 2.48 12.30 -18.56
C ARG A 178 1.97 11.18 -17.65
N GLY A 179 1.40 10.12 -18.23
CA GLY A 179 0.92 8.96 -17.49
C GLY A 179 2.03 8.26 -16.71
N ARG A 180 3.22 8.09 -17.32
CA ARG A 180 4.40 7.54 -16.64
C ARG A 180 4.80 8.37 -15.42
N LEU A 181 4.85 9.70 -15.55
CA LEU A 181 5.21 10.61 -14.47
C LEU A 181 4.14 10.64 -13.36
N GLN A 182 2.86 10.57 -13.68
CA GLN A 182 1.81 10.44 -12.66
C GLN A 182 1.94 9.13 -11.86
N ARG A 183 2.28 8.02 -12.53
CA ARG A 183 2.56 6.74 -11.85
C ARG A 183 3.81 6.79 -10.97
N LEU A 184 4.86 7.48 -11.40
CA LEU A 184 6.04 7.70 -10.55
C LEU A 184 5.71 8.53 -9.31
N HIS A 185 4.88 9.56 -9.45
CA HIS A 185 4.40 10.33 -8.30
C HIS A 185 3.55 9.51 -7.35
N LEU A 186 2.68 8.65 -7.88
CA LEU A 186 1.90 7.69 -7.09
C LEU A 186 2.82 6.77 -6.26
N GLN A 187 3.90 6.26 -6.86
CA GLN A 187 4.89 5.45 -6.15
C GLN A 187 5.62 6.25 -5.06
N PHE A 188 5.98 7.51 -5.33
CA PHE A 188 6.55 8.42 -4.34
C PHE A 188 5.61 8.62 -3.14
N LEU A 189 4.34 8.93 -3.38
CA LEU A 189 3.34 9.12 -2.32
C LEU A 189 3.06 7.82 -1.55
N LYS A 190 2.97 6.66 -2.22
CA LYS A 190 2.85 5.34 -1.56
C LYS A 190 4.05 5.05 -0.65
N LYS A 191 5.27 5.36 -1.09
CA LYS A 191 6.47 5.25 -0.23
C LYS A 191 6.45 6.25 0.91
N GLY A 192 6.00 7.48 0.69
CA GLY A 192 5.82 8.51 1.72
C GLY A 192 4.81 8.08 2.79
N LEU A 193 3.67 7.52 2.39
CA LEU A 193 2.68 6.97 3.31
C LEU A 193 3.28 5.83 4.14
N LYS A 194 4.02 4.90 3.51
CA LYS A 194 4.74 3.84 4.22
C LYS A 194 5.71 4.42 5.25
N TRP A 195 6.52 5.41 4.88
CA TRP A 195 7.41 6.11 5.79
C TRP A 195 6.64 6.74 6.97
N SER A 196 5.52 7.40 6.70
CA SER A 196 4.68 8.00 7.75
C SER A 196 4.06 6.97 8.70
N ASN A 197 3.81 5.75 8.22
CA ASN A 197 3.35 4.63 9.03
C ASN A 197 4.47 4.05 9.88
N ASP A 198 5.67 3.92 9.31
CA ASP A 198 6.82 3.28 9.95
C ASP A 198 7.48 4.21 10.99
N LEU A 199 7.47 5.53 10.77
CA LEU A 199 8.14 6.55 11.59
C LEU A 199 7.20 7.66 12.10
N GLY A 200 5.89 7.48 12.04
CA GLY A 200 4.88 8.41 12.59
C GLY A 200 4.16 7.85 13.81
N SER A 201 3.29 8.69 14.39
CA SER A 201 2.50 8.32 15.58
C SER A 201 1.17 7.62 15.25
N VAL A 202 0.74 7.64 14.00
CA VAL A 202 -0.56 7.10 13.57
C VAL A 202 -0.39 5.69 13.01
N ARG A 203 -1.16 4.73 13.55
CA ARG A 203 -1.04 3.27 13.28
C ARG A 203 -1.09 2.88 11.80
N TYR A 204 -1.72 3.69 10.96
CA TYR A 204 -1.94 3.40 9.54
C TYR A 204 -1.28 4.43 8.61
N GLY A 205 -0.40 5.28 9.15
CA GLY A 205 0.16 6.42 8.43
C GLY A 205 -0.61 7.71 8.68
N HIS A 206 0.04 8.83 8.37
CA HIS A 206 -0.47 10.16 8.69
C HIS A 206 -1.68 10.50 7.80
N GLN A 207 -2.74 11.08 8.40
CA GLN A 207 -3.98 11.45 7.68
C GLN A 207 -3.72 12.36 6.48
N GLY A 208 -2.83 13.35 6.62
CA GLY A 208 -2.43 14.21 5.50
C GLY A 208 -1.78 13.47 4.32
N MET A 209 -0.99 12.41 4.58
CA MET A 209 -0.42 11.59 3.50
C MET A 209 -1.51 10.77 2.79
N HIS A 210 -2.49 10.27 3.53
CA HIS A 210 -3.68 9.65 2.96
C HIS A 210 -4.49 10.64 2.11
N SER A 211 -4.66 11.89 2.55
CA SER A 211 -5.36 12.91 1.75
C SER A 211 -4.66 13.15 0.41
N LEU A 212 -3.33 13.35 0.42
CA LEU A 212 -2.55 13.57 -0.82
C LEU A 212 -2.68 12.39 -1.80
N LEU A 213 -2.60 11.16 -1.27
CA LEU A 213 -2.71 9.96 -2.08
C LEU A 213 -4.13 9.77 -2.63
N GLY A 214 -5.15 10.10 -1.83
CA GLY A 214 -6.55 10.10 -2.27
C GLY A 214 -6.80 11.09 -3.42
N ASP A 215 -6.31 12.33 -3.28
CA ASP A 215 -6.39 13.36 -4.32
C ASP A 215 -5.69 12.91 -5.60
N HIS A 216 -4.49 12.34 -5.47
CA HIS A 216 -3.71 11.88 -6.63
C HIS A 216 -4.36 10.71 -7.35
N CYS A 217 -4.82 9.68 -6.63
CA CYS A 217 -5.52 8.55 -7.23
C CYS A 217 -6.80 8.99 -7.95
N TRP A 218 -7.57 9.90 -7.36
CA TRP A 218 -8.78 10.41 -8.01
C TRP A 218 -8.44 11.17 -9.30
N ASN A 219 -7.44 12.05 -9.27
CA ASN A 219 -7.04 12.81 -10.46
C ASN A 219 -6.52 11.89 -11.57
N MET A 220 -5.73 10.87 -11.24
CA MET A 220 -5.28 9.85 -12.19
C MET A 220 -6.46 9.10 -12.82
N SER A 221 -7.52 8.80 -12.06
CA SER A 221 -8.74 8.16 -12.59
C SER A 221 -9.55 9.02 -13.56
N CYS A 222 -9.20 10.30 -13.68
CA CYS A 222 -9.82 11.23 -14.62
C CYS A 222 -8.86 11.61 -15.77
N ASP A 223 -7.64 11.08 -15.78
CA ASP A 223 -6.62 11.41 -16.78
C ASP A 223 -6.50 10.26 -17.80
N ALA A 224 -6.98 10.50 -19.02
CA ALA A 224 -6.92 9.58 -20.15
C ALA A 224 -5.49 9.08 -20.44
N SER A 225 -4.47 9.89 -20.12
CA SER A 225 -3.06 9.49 -20.31
C SER A 225 -2.61 8.37 -19.37
N VAL A 226 -3.32 8.18 -18.26
CA VAL A 226 -3.14 7.07 -17.33
C VAL A 226 -4.06 5.91 -17.70
N VAL A 227 -5.35 6.21 -17.87
CA VAL A 227 -6.43 5.21 -17.97
C VAL A 227 -6.40 4.45 -19.30
N ASP A 228 -6.23 5.15 -20.43
CA ASP A 228 -6.36 4.53 -21.77
C ASP A 228 -5.10 3.78 -22.23
N LYS A 229 -3.98 3.98 -21.54
CA LYS A 229 -2.65 3.50 -21.99
C LYS A 229 -2.06 2.42 -21.09
N GLU A 230 -2.86 1.79 -20.24
CA GLU A 230 -2.34 0.77 -19.35
C GLU A 230 -1.83 -0.47 -20.08
N LYS A 231 -0.54 -0.74 -19.86
CA LYS A 231 -0.06 -2.05 -19.45
C LYS A 231 0.29 -1.92 -17.96
N PRO A 232 -0.21 -2.79 -17.06
CA PRO A 232 0.06 -2.68 -15.63
C PRO A 232 1.57 -2.67 -15.35
N LEU A 233 2.02 -1.74 -14.50
CA LEU A 233 3.42 -1.66 -14.07
C LEU A 233 3.73 -2.81 -13.09
N GLY A 234 3.93 -4.02 -13.63
CA GLY A 234 4.44 -5.17 -12.90
C GLY A 234 3.44 -6.32 -12.76
N GLY A 235 3.19 -7.03 -13.86
CA GLY A 235 2.49 -8.31 -13.89
C GLY A 235 2.37 -8.78 -15.34
N ASP A 236 2.91 -9.97 -15.64
CA ASP A 236 2.73 -10.62 -16.94
C ASP A 236 1.23 -10.98 -17.10
N ASP A 237 0.66 -10.66 -18.27
CA ASP A 237 -0.62 -11.16 -18.82
C ASP A 237 -1.99 -10.72 -18.27
N ASP A 238 -2.12 -9.75 -17.36
CA ASP A 238 -3.44 -9.16 -17.06
C ASP A 238 -3.72 -7.97 -18.00
N GLU A 239 -4.54 -8.20 -19.03
CA GLU A 239 -5.15 -7.16 -19.86
C GLU A 239 -6.23 -6.42 -19.05
N SER A 240 -5.81 -5.60 -18.07
CA SER A 240 -6.74 -4.70 -17.37
C SER A 240 -7.34 -3.72 -18.37
N THR A 241 -8.66 -3.60 -18.37
CA THR A 241 -9.34 -2.61 -19.21
C THR A 241 -9.18 -1.21 -18.63
N ALA A 242 -9.25 -0.18 -19.47
CA ALA A 242 -9.24 1.22 -19.03
C ALA A 242 -10.27 1.49 -17.91
N GLU A 243 -11.47 0.92 -18.06
CA GLU A 243 -12.54 1.03 -17.07
C GLU A 243 -12.17 0.39 -15.71
N GLU A 244 -11.53 -0.79 -15.72
CA GLU A 244 -11.06 -1.45 -14.50
C GLU A 244 -10.01 -0.61 -13.76
N VAL A 245 -9.09 0.00 -14.49
CA VAL A 245 -8.05 0.88 -13.94
C VAL A 245 -8.65 2.13 -13.32
N GLU A 246 -9.61 2.75 -14.01
CA GLU A 246 -10.36 3.89 -13.51
C GLU A 246 -11.08 3.54 -12.20
N ILE A 247 -11.78 2.39 -12.15
CA ILE A 247 -12.51 1.92 -10.97
C ILE A 247 -11.54 1.62 -9.83
N GLU A 248 -10.42 0.94 -10.08
CA GLU A 248 -9.40 0.65 -9.06
C GLU A 248 -8.87 1.94 -8.44
N LEU A 249 -8.49 2.91 -9.27
CA LEU A 249 -7.96 4.21 -8.81
C LEU A 249 -8.99 4.99 -7.99
N ARG A 250 -10.27 5.00 -8.39
CA ARG A 250 -11.34 5.63 -7.60
C ARG A 250 -11.57 4.89 -6.28
N GLY A 251 -11.53 3.57 -6.30
CA GLY A 251 -11.63 2.73 -5.11
C GLY A 251 -10.51 2.98 -4.11
N ASP A 252 -9.27 3.10 -4.59
CA ASP A 252 -8.12 3.49 -3.79
C ASP A 252 -8.24 4.91 -3.25
N ALA A 253 -8.74 5.85 -4.08
CA ALA A 253 -8.94 7.23 -3.66
C ALA A 253 -9.92 7.35 -2.48
N VAL A 254 -11.11 6.75 -2.58
CA VAL A 254 -12.11 6.81 -1.48
C VAL A 254 -11.65 6.06 -0.24
N GLY A 255 -10.89 4.96 -0.40
CA GLY A 255 -10.25 4.29 0.72
C GLY A 255 -9.26 5.20 1.44
N HIS A 256 -8.44 5.94 0.71
CA HIS A 256 -7.52 6.91 1.30
C HIS A 256 -8.22 8.12 1.92
N TYR A 257 -9.26 8.68 1.30
CA TYR A 257 -10.04 9.74 1.95
C TYR A 257 -10.70 9.27 3.25
N ALA A 258 -11.18 8.02 3.31
CA ALA A 258 -11.73 7.43 4.53
C ALA A 258 -10.67 7.34 5.64
N MET A 259 -9.45 6.88 5.31
CA MET A 259 -8.31 6.86 6.23
C MET A 259 -7.85 8.26 6.66
N ALA A 260 -8.05 9.27 5.82
CA ALA A 260 -7.79 10.68 6.12
C ALA A 260 -8.94 11.37 6.86
N GLU A 261 -10.05 10.67 7.13
CA GLU A 261 -11.27 11.22 7.73
C GLU A 261 -11.90 12.38 6.92
N ARG A 262 -11.64 12.41 5.61
CA ARG A 262 -12.13 13.43 4.66
C ARG A 262 -13.50 13.08 4.08
N ILE A 263 -14.51 13.04 4.94
CA ILE A 263 -15.90 12.69 4.56
C ILE A 263 -16.45 13.69 3.54
N ASP A 264 -16.11 14.96 3.69
CA ASP A 264 -16.44 16.05 2.77
C ASP A 264 -15.94 15.77 1.34
N ALA A 265 -14.69 15.32 1.22
CA ALA A 265 -14.09 15.00 -0.06
C ALA A 265 -14.80 13.80 -0.71
N ILE A 266 -15.07 12.73 0.05
CA ILE A 266 -15.80 11.55 -0.43
C ILE A 266 -17.16 11.97 -0.97
N LEU A 267 -17.97 12.70 -0.19
CA LEU A 267 -19.29 13.16 -0.61
C LEU A 267 -19.22 14.05 -1.86
N GLY A 268 -18.25 14.96 -1.93
CA GLY A 268 -18.02 15.81 -3.09
C GLY A 268 -17.73 15.00 -4.36
N LYS A 269 -16.91 13.95 -4.25
CA LYS A 269 -16.60 13.04 -5.37
C LYS A 269 -17.80 12.20 -5.78
N LEU A 270 -18.51 11.60 -4.82
CA LEU A 270 -19.70 10.78 -5.09
C LEU A 270 -20.83 11.59 -5.76
N ARG A 271 -21.00 12.86 -5.37
CA ARG A 271 -21.98 13.78 -5.99
C ARG A 271 -21.67 14.06 -7.46
N GLY A 272 -20.38 14.04 -7.85
CA GLY A 272 -19.96 14.28 -9.23
C GLY A 272 -20.16 13.09 -10.17
N LEU A 273 -20.42 11.88 -9.65
CA LEU A 273 -20.65 10.68 -10.44
C LEU A 273 -22.10 10.63 -10.97
N PRO A 274 -22.40 9.87 -12.04
CA PRO A 274 -23.78 9.69 -12.50
C PRO A 274 -24.65 8.97 -11.46
N SER A 275 -25.97 9.20 -11.54
CA SER A 275 -26.94 8.47 -10.73
C SER A 275 -27.08 7.03 -11.22
N PRO A 276 -27.40 6.07 -10.32
CA PRO A 276 -27.65 4.68 -10.71
C PRO A 276 -28.75 4.59 -11.76
N THR A 277 -28.52 3.78 -12.78
CA THR A 277 -29.48 3.46 -13.84
C THR A 277 -30.56 2.49 -13.34
N ASP A 278 -31.64 2.35 -14.12
CA ASP A 278 -32.68 1.35 -13.82
C ASP A 278 -32.13 -0.08 -13.89
N GLU A 279 -31.16 -0.36 -14.77
CA GLU A 279 -30.52 -1.68 -14.89
C GLU A 279 -29.68 -2.01 -13.65
N GLU A 280 -28.84 -1.07 -13.20
CA GLU A 280 -28.00 -1.20 -11.99
C GLU A 280 -28.81 -1.21 -10.70
N THR A 281 -30.10 -0.90 -10.75
CA THR A 281 -31.00 -0.96 -9.60
C THR A 281 -32.05 -2.05 -9.74
N ALA A 282 -32.03 -2.85 -10.80
CA ALA A 282 -32.98 -3.93 -11.00
C ALA A 282 -32.71 -5.09 -10.03
N ALA A 283 -33.77 -5.71 -9.50
CA ALA A 283 -33.62 -6.84 -8.61
C ALA A 283 -32.95 -8.04 -9.33
N GLY A 284 -31.83 -8.52 -8.79
CA GLY A 284 -31.07 -9.62 -9.38
C GLY A 284 -30.30 -9.25 -10.64
N HIS A 285 -29.92 -7.97 -10.79
CA HIS A 285 -29.08 -7.52 -11.89
C HIS A 285 -27.75 -8.30 -11.92
N ALA A 286 -27.29 -8.62 -13.13
CA ALA A 286 -26.01 -9.29 -13.33
C ALA A 286 -24.87 -8.28 -13.60
N CYS A 287 -25.20 -7.01 -13.84
CA CYS A 287 -24.21 -5.96 -14.02
C CYS A 287 -23.55 -5.58 -12.68
N PRO A 288 -22.36 -4.97 -12.71
CA PRO A 288 -21.77 -4.34 -11.54
C PRO A 288 -22.71 -3.28 -10.94
N PRO A 289 -22.62 -3.00 -9.64
CA PRO A 289 -23.37 -1.92 -9.04
C PRO A 289 -22.92 -0.57 -9.62
N ALA A 290 -23.82 0.42 -9.57
CA ALA A 290 -23.47 1.77 -9.94
C ALA A 290 -22.24 2.24 -9.16
N GLN A 291 -21.23 2.77 -9.88
CA GLN A 291 -19.94 3.14 -9.31
C GLN A 291 -20.06 4.06 -8.07
N ARG A 292 -21.06 4.96 -8.08
CA ARG A 292 -21.38 5.83 -6.93
C ARG A 292 -21.69 5.03 -5.66
N ASP A 293 -22.50 3.99 -5.76
CA ASP A 293 -22.95 3.15 -4.65
C ASP A 293 -21.85 2.16 -4.21
N GLU A 294 -21.03 1.67 -5.15
CA GLU A 294 -19.86 0.85 -4.86
C GLU A 294 -18.82 1.62 -4.04
N LEU A 295 -18.45 2.83 -4.49
CA LEU A 295 -17.47 3.67 -3.81
C LEU A 295 -17.94 4.11 -2.42
N LEU A 296 -19.24 4.38 -2.25
CA LEU A 296 -19.84 4.55 -0.93
C LEU A 296 -19.61 3.32 -0.05
N THR A 297 -19.91 2.14 -0.57
CA THR A 297 -19.76 0.86 0.14
C THR A 297 -18.32 0.67 0.60
N ARG A 298 -17.35 0.87 -0.30
CA ARG A 298 -15.93 0.77 0.01
C ARG A 298 -15.51 1.76 1.11
N ALA A 299 -15.92 3.03 1.01
CA ALA A 299 -15.58 4.05 2.01
C ALA A 299 -16.18 3.74 3.40
N VAL A 300 -17.45 3.32 3.46
CA VAL A 300 -18.11 2.93 4.73
C VAL A 300 -17.41 1.72 5.36
N LEU A 301 -17.05 0.71 4.57
CA LEU A 301 -16.34 -0.46 5.05
C LEU A 301 -14.95 -0.12 5.59
N VAL A 302 -14.21 0.77 4.92
CA VAL A 302 -12.90 1.25 5.40
C VAL A 302 -13.06 1.95 6.75
N LEU A 303 -13.98 2.92 6.87
CA LEU A 303 -14.24 3.66 8.10
C LEU A 303 -14.58 2.73 9.27
N LEU A 304 -15.46 1.75 9.03
CA LEU A 304 -15.80 0.76 10.05
C LEU A 304 -14.60 -0.13 10.40
N ALA A 305 -13.84 -0.61 9.41
CA ALA A 305 -12.68 -1.49 9.64
C ALA A 305 -11.55 -0.82 10.44
N VAL A 306 -11.43 0.51 10.38
CA VAL A 306 -10.52 1.31 11.22
C VAL A 306 -11.18 1.92 12.45
N GLU A 307 -12.35 1.40 12.83
CA GLU A 307 -13.02 1.74 14.10
C GLU A 307 -13.56 3.18 14.14
N ASN A 308 -13.69 3.84 12.99
CA ASN A 308 -14.29 5.16 12.85
C ASN A 308 -15.80 5.06 12.58
N LEU A 309 -16.54 4.54 13.57
CA LEU A 309 -18.01 4.42 13.50
C LEU A 309 -18.71 5.77 13.32
N SER A 310 -18.18 6.83 13.95
CA SER A 310 -18.74 8.18 13.82
C SER A 310 -18.65 8.68 12.38
N GLY A 311 -17.50 8.48 11.73
CA GLY A 311 -17.30 8.84 10.34
C GLY A 311 -18.17 8.01 9.41
N ALA A 312 -18.27 6.69 9.62
CA ALA A 312 -19.13 5.82 8.83
C ALA A 312 -20.61 6.24 8.90
N ARG A 313 -21.09 6.60 10.10
CA ARG A 313 -22.44 7.15 10.31
C ARG A 313 -22.64 8.46 9.58
N SER A 314 -21.70 9.39 9.71
CA SER A 314 -21.79 10.70 9.05
C SER A 314 -21.80 10.55 7.54
N LEU A 315 -20.93 9.71 6.97
CA LEU A 315 -20.87 9.46 5.54
C LEU A 315 -22.18 8.85 5.01
N ALA A 316 -22.67 7.78 5.64
CA ALA A 316 -23.90 7.12 5.20
C ALA A 316 -25.12 8.05 5.33
N GLY A 317 -25.22 8.82 6.42
CA GLY A 317 -26.29 9.79 6.63
C GLY A 317 -26.28 10.92 5.60
N SER A 318 -25.13 11.58 5.44
CA SER A 318 -24.96 12.68 4.49
C SER A 318 -25.08 12.24 3.03
N PHE A 319 -24.66 11.01 2.69
CA PHE A 319 -24.89 10.48 1.36
C PHE A 319 -26.39 10.41 1.04
N LEU A 320 -27.19 9.87 1.98
CA LEU A 320 -28.64 9.75 1.79
C LEU A 320 -29.36 11.10 1.75
N SER A 321 -28.85 12.14 2.42
CA SER A 321 -29.48 13.46 2.42
C SER A 321 -29.00 14.38 1.28
N ASP A 322 -27.72 14.29 0.91
CA ASP A 322 -27.05 15.34 0.11
C ASP A 322 -26.49 14.85 -1.23
N VAL A 323 -26.56 13.53 -1.51
CA VAL A 323 -25.98 12.90 -2.72
C VAL A 323 -26.97 11.99 -3.42
N SER A 324 -27.67 11.12 -2.68
CA SER A 324 -28.68 10.24 -3.24
C SER A 324 -29.92 11.03 -3.66
N GLU A 325 -30.26 10.98 -4.95
CA GLU A 325 -31.52 11.50 -5.46
C GLU A 325 -32.72 10.64 -5.04
N ARG A 326 -32.47 9.42 -4.58
CA ARG A 326 -33.48 8.46 -4.11
C ARG A 326 -33.80 8.76 -2.63
N PRO A 327 -35.04 9.15 -2.27
CA PRO A 327 -35.42 9.42 -0.90
C PRO A 327 -35.28 8.18 0.00
N PRO A 328 -34.85 8.32 1.28
CA PRO A 328 -34.69 7.18 2.18
C PRO A 328 -35.97 6.35 2.38
N ALA A 329 -37.14 7.00 2.34
CA ALA A 329 -38.43 6.32 2.46
C ALA A 329 -38.72 5.43 1.23
N GLU A 330 -38.33 5.87 0.04
CA GLU A 330 -38.48 5.11 -1.20
C GLU A 330 -37.49 3.95 -1.27
N LEU A 331 -36.23 4.18 -0.90
CA LEU A 331 -35.21 3.12 -0.80
C LEU A 331 -35.65 2.01 0.15
N LYS A 332 -36.18 2.38 1.32
CA LYS A 332 -36.71 1.43 2.30
C LYS A 332 -37.93 0.69 1.77
N LYS A 333 -38.87 1.40 1.13
CA LYS A 333 -40.06 0.79 0.54
C LYS A 333 -39.66 -0.21 -0.55
N SER A 334 -38.76 0.20 -1.43
CA SER A 334 -38.26 -0.61 -2.54
C SER A 334 -37.57 -1.88 -2.06
N TYR A 335 -36.68 -1.77 -1.08
CA TYR A 335 -36.03 -2.94 -0.48
C TYR A 335 -37.00 -3.94 0.17
N LEU A 336 -38.15 -3.48 0.66
CA LEU A 336 -39.17 -4.34 1.28
C LEU A 336 -40.18 -4.90 0.26
N ASP A 337 -40.34 -4.25 -0.89
CA ASP A 337 -41.32 -4.58 -1.90
C ASP A 337 -40.68 -5.39 -3.03
N LYS A 338 -40.78 -6.72 -2.95
CA LYS A 338 -40.25 -7.62 -3.99
C LYS A 338 -40.96 -7.50 -5.35
N THR A 339 -42.02 -6.70 -5.45
CA THR A 339 -42.82 -6.55 -6.68
C THR A 339 -42.45 -5.32 -7.50
N ASP A 340 -41.65 -4.40 -6.95
CA ASP A 340 -41.23 -3.18 -7.66
C ASP A 340 -40.08 -3.42 -8.65
N GLY A 341 -39.51 -4.62 -8.64
CA GLY A 341 -38.41 -5.02 -9.51
C GLY A 341 -37.09 -4.29 -9.25
N ARG A 342 -36.96 -3.58 -8.12
CA ARG A 342 -35.77 -2.79 -7.77
C ARG A 342 -35.10 -3.31 -6.50
N SER A 343 -33.79 -3.08 -6.39
CA SER A 343 -32.96 -3.46 -5.24
C SER A 343 -31.84 -2.45 -5.06
N PRO A 344 -32.04 -1.35 -4.31
CA PRO A 344 -30.97 -0.42 -3.98
C PRO A 344 -30.05 -1.01 -2.91
N SER A 345 -29.36 -2.10 -3.26
CA SER A 345 -28.72 -3.03 -2.35
C SER A 345 -27.62 -2.38 -1.52
N HIS A 346 -26.73 -1.62 -2.15
CA HIS A 346 -25.55 -1.03 -1.53
C HIS A 346 -25.85 0.08 -0.52
N ALA A 347 -26.74 1.03 -0.85
CA ALA A 347 -27.12 2.10 0.07
C ALA A 347 -27.85 1.55 1.32
N MET A 348 -28.70 0.54 1.13
CA MET A 348 -29.38 -0.16 2.22
C MET A 348 -28.40 -0.98 3.05
N PHE A 349 -27.49 -1.72 2.41
CA PHE A 349 -26.42 -2.46 3.09
C PHE A 349 -25.59 -1.56 4.00
N CYS A 350 -25.09 -0.43 3.49
CA CYS A 350 -24.30 0.52 4.27
C CYS A 350 -25.07 1.05 5.47
N SER A 351 -26.32 1.45 5.26
CA SER A 351 -27.18 1.99 6.31
C SER A 351 -27.45 0.96 7.41
N MET A 352 -27.78 -0.28 7.03
CA MET A 352 -28.02 -1.37 7.98
C MET A 352 -26.74 -1.77 8.70
N LEU A 353 -25.61 -1.87 8.00
CA LEU A 353 -24.32 -2.24 8.58
C LEU A 353 -23.91 -1.25 9.67
N VAL A 354 -23.95 0.05 9.38
CA VAL A 354 -23.66 1.10 10.36
C VAL A 354 -24.56 0.93 11.58
N ARG A 355 -25.88 0.76 11.40
CA ARG A 355 -26.82 0.57 12.52
C ARG A 355 -26.53 -0.68 13.34
N ILE A 356 -26.08 -1.77 12.72
CA ILE A 356 -25.72 -3.01 13.43
C ILE A 356 -24.44 -2.78 14.25
N CYS A 357 -23.43 -2.10 13.70
CA CYS A 357 -22.19 -1.74 14.38
C CYS A 357 -22.38 -0.69 15.50
N GLU A 358 -23.44 0.11 15.48
CA GLU A 358 -23.82 1.01 16.57
C GLU A 358 -24.32 0.30 17.83
N LYS A 359 -24.72 -0.96 17.70
CA LYS A 359 -25.24 -1.76 18.79
C LYS A 359 -24.11 -2.53 19.47
N ASP A 360 -24.48 -3.39 20.41
CA ASP A 360 -23.53 -4.23 21.12
C ASP A 360 -23.22 -5.52 20.34
N ALA A 361 -22.27 -6.31 20.85
CA ALA A 361 -21.87 -7.58 20.25
C ALA A 361 -23.03 -8.59 20.07
N LYS A 362 -24.20 -8.37 20.69
CA LYS A 362 -25.36 -9.28 20.55
C LYS A 362 -25.99 -9.19 19.17
N THR A 363 -25.69 -8.15 18.38
CA THR A 363 -26.15 -8.03 16.99
C THR A 363 -25.27 -8.82 16.00
N ALA A 364 -24.28 -9.60 16.48
CA ALA A 364 -23.47 -10.48 15.64
C ALA A 364 -24.30 -11.37 14.66
N PRO A 365 -25.44 -11.98 15.07
CA PRO A 365 -26.28 -12.73 14.12
C PRO A 365 -26.88 -11.86 13.02
N LEU A 366 -27.20 -10.58 13.30
CA LEU A 366 -27.69 -9.63 12.30
C LEU A 366 -26.58 -9.25 11.32
N PHE A 367 -25.35 -9.05 11.81
CA PHE A 367 -24.19 -8.83 10.94
C PHE A 367 -23.96 -10.00 9.99
N GLN A 368 -23.94 -11.24 10.50
CA GLN A 368 -23.79 -12.44 9.68
C GLN A 368 -24.92 -12.60 8.65
N TRP A 369 -26.16 -12.34 9.07
CA TRP A 369 -27.32 -12.32 8.18
C TRP A 369 -27.18 -11.26 7.08
N LEU A 370 -26.70 -10.06 7.43
CA LEU A 370 -26.53 -8.96 6.48
C LEU A 370 -25.48 -9.32 5.42
N VAL A 371 -24.28 -9.70 5.83
CA VAL A 371 -23.19 -10.05 4.90
C VAL A 371 -23.59 -11.24 4.01
N LYS A 372 -24.30 -12.23 4.56
CA LYS A 372 -24.79 -13.37 3.78
C LYS A 372 -25.83 -12.97 2.73
N ASN A 373 -26.82 -12.16 3.09
CA ASN A 373 -27.92 -11.81 2.18
C ASN A 373 -27.52 -10.84 1.09
N PHE A 374 -26.58 -9.94 1.38
CA PHE A 374 -26.01 -9.04 0.38
C PHE A 374 -24.80 -9.66 -0.32
N GLY A 375 -24.45 -10.91 -0.03
CA GLY A 375 -23.23 -11.56 -0.53
C GLY A 375 -23.13 -11.55 -2.06
N ALA A 376 -24.23 -11.85 -2.77
CA ALA A 376 -24.24 -11.85 -4.24
C ALA A 376 -23.91 -10.46 -4.82
N GLU A 377 -24.52 -9.42 -4.27
CA GLU A 377 -24.29 -8.02 -4.66
C GLU A 377 -22.87 -7.57 -4.28
N LEU A 378 -22.38 -7.96 -3.11
CA LEU A 378 -21.01 -7.66 -2.68
C LEU A 378 -19.96 -8.44 -3.49
N THR A 379 -20.34 -9.47 -4.24
CA THR A 379 -19.41 -10.16 -5.15
C THR A 379 -19.34 -9.56 -6.55
N THR A 380 -20.25 -8.66 -6.92
CA THR A 380 -20.24 -7.97 -8.23
C THR A 380 -19.47 -6.66 -8.22
N VAL A 381 -19.04 -6.17 -7.05
CA VAL A 381 -18.12 -5.04 -6.90
C VAL A 381 -16.73 -5.35 -7.46
N HIS A 382 -15.98 -4.30 -7.81
CA HIS A 382 -14.60 -4.45 -8.23
C HIS A 382 -13.69 -4.86 -7.06
N ASP A 383 -12.87 -5.90 -7.27
CA ASP A 383 -12.05 -6.59 -6.25
C ASP A 383 -12.85 -7.05 -5.01
N PRO A 384 -13.73 -8.06 -5.14
CA PRO A 384 -14.60 -8.52 -4.04
C PRO A 384 -13.81 -9.06 -2.84
N GLU A 385 -12.55 -9.47 -3.02
CA GLU A 385 -11.68 -9.89 -1.92
C GLU A 385 -11.35 -8.73 -0.96
N VAL A 386 -11.32 -7.49 -1.44
CA VAL A 386 -11.16 -6.30 -0.57
C VAL A 386 -12.39 -6.12 0.32
N ILE A 387 -13.59 -6.28 -0.22
CA ILE A 387 -14.84 -6.20 0.55
C ILE A 387 -14.91 -7.31 1.60
N LYS A 388 -14.52 -8.53 1.23
CA LYS A 388 -14.43 -9.67 2.15
C LYS A 388 -13.41 -9.44 3.26
N ALA A 389 -12.26 -8.83 2.96
CA ALA A 389 -11.26 -8.48 3.97
C ALA A 389 -11.81 -7.46 4.99
N TYR A 390 -12.49 -6.41 4.51
CA TYR A 390 -13.08 -5.42 5.41
C TYR A 390 -14.23 -5.96 6.25
N THR A 391 -15.16 -6.70 5.64
CA THR A 391 -16.27 -7.33 6.38
C THR A 391 -15.76 -8.31 7.43
N THR A 392 -14.72 -9.09 7.11
CA THR A 392 -14.05 -9.97 8.10
C THR A 392 -13.44 -9.16 9.26
N LYS A 393 -12.75 -8.05 8.96
CA LYS A 393 -12.17 -7.17 9.98
C LYS A 393 -13.26 -6.54 10.86
N ILE A 394 -14.36 -6.08 10.28
CA ILE A 394 -15.51 -5.53 11.01
C ILE A 394 -16.13 -6.60 11.93
N GLY A 395 -16.32 -7.82 11.41
CA GLY A 395 -16.76 -9.00 12.17
C GLY A 395 -15.93 -9.23 13.43
N ARG A 396 -14.60 -9.17 13.28
CA ARG A 396 -13.66 -9.33 14.39
C ARG A 396 -13.75 -8.18 15.39
N VAL A 397 -13.78 -6.94 14.94
CA VAL A 397 -13.68 -5.76 15.81
C VAL A 397 -14.97 -5.50 16.59
N TYR A 398 -16.12 -5.51 15.93
CA TYR A 398 -17.40 -5.13 16.59
C TYR A 398 -18.10 -6.32 17.24
N PHE A 399 -17.86 -7.53 16.76
CA PHE A 399 -18.64 -8.72 17.14
C PHE A 399 -17.81 -9.89 17.66
N ASN A 400 -16.47 -9.75 17.73
CA ASN A 400 -15.54 -10.80 18.11
C ASN A 400 -15.74 -12.11 17.31
N ILE A 401 -16.14 -11.99 16.04
CA ILE A 401 -16.26 -13.12 15.12
C ILE A 401 -14.85 -13.45 14.65
N LEU A 402 -14.41 -14.67 14.92
CA LEU A 402 -13.12 -15.13 14.42
C LEU A 402 -13.18 -15.25 12.89
N PRO A 403 -12.14 -14.78 12.18
CA PRO A 403 -12.05 -14.96 10.75
C PRO A 403 -12.10 -16.45 10.40
N PRO A 404 -12.64 -16.82 9.22
CA PRO A 404 -12.53 -18.19 8.74
C PRO A 404 -11.04 -18.57 8.68
N PRO A 405 -10.65 -19.79 9.10
CA PRO A 405 -9.26 -20.22 9.02
C PRO A 405 -8.78 -20.10 7.57
N SER A 406 -7.56 -19.59 7.39
CA SER A 406 -7.00 -19.42 6.05
C SER A 406 -6.78 -20.78 5.38
N MET A 407 -6.74 -20.86 4.05
CA MET A 407 -6.37 -22.13 3.38
C MET A 407 -4.97 -22.60 3.78
N MET A 408 -4.05 -21.68 4.12
CA MET A 408 -2.75 -22.01 4.69
C MET A 408 -2.89 -22.62 6.09
N ASP A 409 -3.76 -22.08 6.94
CA ASP A 409 -4.05 -22.63 8.27
C ASP A 409 -4.71 -24.01 8.16
N MET A 410 -5.57 -24.23 7.16
CA MET A 410 -6.17 -25.55 6.90
C MET A 410 -5.15 -26.55 6.35
N MET A 411 -4.26 -26.14 5.45
CA MET A 411 -3.17 -27.00 4.96
C MET A 411 -2.17 -27.33 6.07
N GLU A 412 -1.83 -26.37 6.92
CA GLU A 412 -0.95 -26.59 8.07
C GLU A 412 -1.60 -27.50 9.11
N ASN A 413 -2.91 -27.38 9.35
CA ASN A 413 -3.66 -28.29 10.21
C ASN A 413 -3.87 -29.68 9.58
N MET A 414 -4.04 -29.79 8.26
CA MET A 414 -4.08 -31.08 7.57
C MET A 414 -2.71 -31.76 7.55
N MET A 415 -1.63 -31.02 7.34
CA MET A 415 -0.27 -31.55 7.41
C MET A 415 0.12 -31.94 8.85
N SER A 416 -0.27 -31.14 9.85
CA SER A 416 -0.09 -31.48 11.27
C SER A 416 -0.96 -32.67 11.70
N GLY A 417 -2.18 -32.78 11.17
CA GLY A 417 -3.04 -33.95 11.33
C GLY A 417 -2.46 -35.21 10.69
N CYS A 418 -1.90 -35.10 9.48
CA CYS A 418 -1.25 -36.19 8.77
C CYS A 418 0.05 -36.65 9.48
N LEU A 419 0.80 -35.70 10.07
CA LEU A 419 1.98 -36.00 10.90
C LEU A 419 1.62 -36.67 12.24
N SER A 420 0.45 -36.39 12.82
CA SER A 420 -0.02 -37.08 14.04
C SER A 420 -0.43 -38.55 13.79
N VAL A 421 -0.97 -38.84 12.59
CA VAL A 421 -1.26 -40.22 12.15
C VAL A 421 0.05 -40.96 11.83
N LEU A 422 1.02 -40.29 11.21
CA LEU A 422 2.35 -40.86 10.97
C LEU A 422 3.16 -41.07 12.26
N SER A 423 3.05 -40.20 13.28
CA SER A 423 3.67 -40.42 14.59
C SER A 423 3.07 -41.65 15.30
N SER A 424 1.77 -41.89 15.13
CA SER A 424 1.08 -43.07 15.67
C SER A 424 1.45 -44.37 14.93
N LEU A 425 1.74 -44.30 13.62
CA LEU A 425 2.19 -45.43 12.80
C LEU A 425 3.69 -45.74 12.95
N VAL A 426 4.54 -44.73 13.14
CA VAL A 426 5.98 -44.91 13.39
C VAL A 426 6.24 -45.43 14.80
N GLY A 427 5.40 -45.06 15.78
CA GLY A 427 5.44 -45.65 17.13
C GLY A 427 5.13 -47.15 17.18
N TRP A 428 4.40 -47.69 16.19
CA TRP A 428 4.12 -49.13 16.08
C TRP A 428 5.24 -49.91 15.35
N ASN A 429 5.92 -49.30 14.37
CA ASN A 429 6.95 -49.97 13.57
C ASN A 429 8.35 -50.01 14.22
N ILE A 430 8.66 -49.10 15.16
CA ILE A 430 9.95 -49.11 15.88
C ILE A 430 10.03 -50.25 16.91
N ALA A 431 8.90 -50.87 17.28
CA ALA A 431 8.89 -52.02 18.20
C ALA A 431 9.20 -53.38 17.53
N GLN A 432 9.24 -53.48 16.18
CA GLN A 432 9.37 -54.78 15.48
C GLN A 432 10.67 -55.03 14.69
N HIS A 433 11.53 -54.03 14.46
CA HIS A 433 12.74 -54.22 13.61
C HIS A 433 14.09 -53.91 14.28
N GLY A 434 14.16 -53.96 15.60
CA GLY A 434 15.43 -53.99 16.33
C GLY A 434 16.09 -55.36 16.37
N ARG A 435 16.39 -55.97 15.20
CA ARG A 435 17.29 -57.13 15.11
C ARG A 435 17.84 -57.29 13.69
N ASP A 436 19.16 -57.49 13.63
CA ASP A 436 20.00 -57.87 12.48
C ASP A 436 20.30 -56.71 11.51
N GLY A 437 21.54 -56.29 11.25
CA GLY A 437 22.82 -56.99 11.12
C GLY A 437 23.33 -56.68 9.70
N ARG A 438 24.27 -55.74 9.52
CA ARG A 438 25.73 -55.92 9.33
C ARG A 438 26.14 -56.24 7.86
N ASP A 439 27.21 -55.55 7.42
CA ASP A 439 28.06 -55.75 6.20
C ASP A 439 27.43 -55.37 4.84
N GLY A 440 28.08 -54.77 3.83
CA GLY A 440 29.46 -54.36 3.55
C GLY A 440 29.64 -54.16 2.02
N HIS A 441 30.62 -53.34 1.64
CA HIS A 441 31.37 -53.26 0.35
C HIS A 441 30.83 -52.57 -0.94
N GLU A 442 31.72 -51.66 -1.40
CA GLU A 442 32.13 -51.15 -2.73
C GLU A 442 31.51 -51.70 -4.03
N SER A 443 31.24 -50.82 -5.00
CA SER A 443 32.14 -50.55 -6.16
C SER A 443 31.50 -49.64 -7.22
N SER A 444 32.38 -48.96 -7.94
CA SER A 444 32.17 -48.08 -9.10
C SER A 444 31.87 -48.81 -10.40
N HIS A 445 31.08 -48.22 -11.31
CA HIS A 445 31.39 -48.16 -12.75
C HIS A 445 30.44 -47.22 -13.54
N ASP A 446 31.03 -46.46 -14.45
CA ASP A 446 30.40 -45.74 -15.58
C ASP A 446 29.65 -46.66 -16.55
N ALA A 447 28.59 -46.16 -17.18
CA ALA A 447 28.40 -46.13 -18.64
C ALA A 447 27.02 -45.56 -19.02
N ALA A 448 27.00 -44.97 -20.22
CA ALA A 448 25.90 -44.30 -20.88
C ALA A 448 24.75 -45.22 -21.30
N ASP A 449 23.58 -44.61 -21.53
CA ASP A 449 22.94 -44.45 -22.85
C ASP A 449 21.42 -44.63 -22.81
N ASP A 450 20.78 -43.90 -23.72
CA ASP A 450 19.48 -44.12 -24.35
C ASP A 450 18.18 -43.51 -23.76
N GLY A 451 17.57 -42.65 -24.59
CA GLY A 451 16.17 -42.82 -24.97
C GLY A 451 15.13 -41.81 -24.46
N GLY A 452 14.64 -40.95 -25.36
CA GLY A 452 13.21 -40.59 -25.38
C GLY A 452 12.88 -39.10 -25.40
N ASP A 453 13.11 -38.44 -26.53
CA ASP A 453 12.59 -37.11 -26.86
C ASP A 453 11.17 -37.23 -27.47
N ALA A 454 10.19 -36.56 -26.89
CA ALA A 454 8.79 -36.53 -27.36
C ALA A 454 8.35 -35.07 -27.51
N GLY A 455 8.53 -34.54 -28.72
CA GLY A 455 8.06 -33.23 -29.14
C GLY A 455 6.54 -33.20 -29.36
N TRP A 456 5.91 -32.14 -28.84
CA TRP A 456 4.55 -31.75 -29.21
C TRP A 456 4.63 -30.52 -30.13
N HIS A 457 4.35 -30.75 -31.40
CA HIS A 457 4.18 -29.73 -32.43
C HIS A 457 2.66 -29.58 -32.66
N VAL A 458 2.12 -28.37 -32.47
CA VAL A 458 0.73 -28.03 -32.80
C VAL A 458 0.77 -27.00 -33.92
N ASP A 459 0.22 -27.40 -35.06
CA ASP A 459 0.09 -26.60 -36.27
C ASP A 459 -1.37 -26.11 -36.39
N PRO A 460 -1.65 -24.82 -36.64
CA PRO A 460 -3.01 -24.29 -36.67
C PRO A 460 -3.52 -24.20 -38.10
N LYS A 461 -4.73 -24.71 -38.39
CA LYS A 461 -5.53 -24.27 -39.55
C LYS A 461 -7.00 -24.64 -39.51
N SER A 462 -7.79 -23.60 -39.79
CA SER A 462 -9.03 -23.57 -40.56
C SER A 462 -10.36 -23.92 -39.86
N PHE A 463 -11.22 -22.90 -39.71
CA PHE A 463 -12.67 -22.96 -39.97
C PHE A 463 -13.12 -21.53 -40.37
N HIS A 464 -13.24 -21.24 -41.65
CA HIS A 464 -14.45 -21.29 -42.50
C HIS A 464 -15.52 -20.25 -42.20
N SER A 465 -15.62 -19.33 -43.16
CA SER A 465 -16.55 -18.22 -43.35
C SER A 465 -17.93 -18.68 -43.85
N ARG A 466 -18.98 -18.02 -43.37
CA ARG A 466 -20.32 -17.80 -43.99
C ARG A 466 -21.02 -16.78 -43.08
N GLY A 467 -21.61 -15.65 -43.48
CA GLY A 467 -22.06 -15.18 -44.78
C GLY A 467 -23.54 -14.78 -44.67
N MET A 468 -23.78 -13.48 -44.49
CA MET A 468 -24.97 -12.65 -44.84
C MET A 468 -26.35 -12.91 -44.21
N GLY A 469 -27.01 -11.79 -43.90
CA GLY A 469 -28.46 -11.65 -43.77
C GLY A 469 -28.84 -10.26 -43.25
N ALA A 470 -29.09 -9.33 -44.16
CA ALA A 470 -29.71 -8.03 -43.89
C ALA A 470 -31.23 -8.16 -44.05
N GLU A 471 -31.97 -7.58 -43.11
CA GLU A 471 -33.28 -6.91 -43.28
C GLU A 471 -33.55 -6.02 -42.05
#